data_AF-A0AAJ1RWZ0-F1
#
_entry.id   AF-A0AAJ1RWZ0-F1
#
_cell.length_a   1.000
_cell.length_b   1.000
_cell.length_c   1.000
_cell.angle_alpha   90.00
_cell.angle_beta   90.00
_cell.angle_gamma   90.00
#
_symmetry.space_group_name_H-M   'P 1'
#
loop_
_entity.id
_entity.type
_entity.pdbx_description
1 polymer ?
#
loop_
_entity_poly.entity_id
_entity_poly.type
_entity_poly.pdbx_seq_one_letter_code
_entity_poly.pdbx_strand_id
1 'polypeptide(L)'
;NSEHFRKVLQFNTEGFYLIGRTNLVVEDQIVYTSEIDPTTGQPIEKPMIVTGQLLDELGGNLSHRAIRVEYQMLNMETGSQVCIPGTTDNDGFFEIICPLSGVEAGQAIVTISYDPYESLDNWRYKPTNITKIFPVFSNSTLLLQEVGPFRTDVDTYTFANGSVFPVLYLKESFHVEALLTQTNGNPIGGKCLNIYLDPLTNTRPVATSTTMDGTGEIDWFSGDPEDNPSRRGVEPNGEQLEGFRTVR
;
A
#
# COMPACT_ATOMS: atom_id res chain seq x y z
N ASN A 1 -60.37 49.08 0.04
CA ASN A 1 -59.13 49.05 0.86
C ASN A 1 -58.66 47.62 1.00
N SER A 2 -57.73 47.22 0.14
CA SER A 2 -57.01 45.94 0.26
C SER A 2 -55.85 46.17 1.22
N GLU A 3 -55.98 45.66 2.45
CA GLU A 3 -54.82 45.57 3.34
C GLU A 3 -53.94 44.43 2.83
N HIS A 4 -52.93 44.79 2.04
CA HIS A 4 -51.77 43.95 1.78
C HIS A 4 -51.13 43.62 3.13
N PHE A 5 -51.27 42.38 3.59
CA PHE A 5 -50.54 41.89 4.75
C PHE A 5 -49.04 41.88 4.42
N ARG A 6 -48.34 42.98 4.71
CA ARG A 6 -46.88 42.98 4.83
C ARG A 6 -46.56 42.29 6.15
N LYS A 7 -46.28 40.99 6.11
CA LYS A 7 -45.61 40.30 7.22
C LYS A 7 -44.22 40.93 7.37
N VAL A 8 -44.08 41.84 8.32
CA VAL A 8 -42.79 42.35 8.77
C VAL A 8 -42.18 41.26 9.65
N LEU A 9 -41.10 40.63 9.18
CA LEU A 9 -40.30 39.70 9.96
C LEU A 9 -39.78 40.45 11.20
N GLN A 10 -40.15 39.98 12.39
CA GLN A 10 -39.67 40.55 13.63
C GLN A 10 -38.19 40.18 13.81
N PHE A 11 -37.38 41.19 14.11
CA PHE A 11 -35.95 41.06 14.42
C PHE A 11 -35.77 40.41 15.81
N ASN A 12 -36.12 39.13 15.93
CA ASN A 12 -35.95 38.39 17.16
C ASN A 12 -34.57 37.75 17.14
N THR A 13 -33.55 38.50 17.53
CA THR A 13 -32.19 38.09 18.00
C THR A 13 -31.32 37.14 17.14
N GLU A 14 -31.85 36.47 16.12
CA GLU A 14 -31.14 35.71 15.10
C GLU A 14 -31.79 36.01 13.75
N GLY A 15 -31.09 36.76 12.91
CA GLY A 15 -31.52 37.02 11.53
C GLY A 15 -31.58 35.73 10.72
N PHE A 16 -32.24 35.77 9.54
CA PHE A 16 -32.08 34.69 8.57
C PHE A 16 -30.72 34.84 7.90
N TYR A 17 -29.93 33.76 7.91
CA TYR A 17 -28.69 33.68 7.15
C TYR A 17 -28.82 32.60 6.08
N LEU A 18 -28.39 32.93 4.86
CA LEU A 18 -28.30 31.97 3.77
C LEU A 18 -26.98 31.21 3.94
N ILE A 19 -27.09 29.92 4.26
CA ILE A 19 -25.93 29.04 4.35
C ILE A 19 -25.61 28.51 2.96
N GLY A 20 -24.45 28.87 2.43
CA GLY A 20 -23.93 28.41 1.16
C GLY A 20 -23.39 26.98 1.23
N ARG A 21 -23.34 26.31 0.08
CA ARG A 21 -22.67 25.01 -0.04
C ARG A 21 -21.17 25.19 -0.24
N THR A 22 -20.43 24.16 0.11
CA THR A 22 -18.98 24.07 -0.11
C THR A 22 -18.68 22.85 -0.97
N ASN A 23 -17.61 22.94 -1.75
CA ASN A 23 -17.17 21.91 -2.67
C ASN A 23 -15.72 21.55 -2.37
N LEU A 24 -15.47 20.25 -2.16
CA LEU A 24 -14.13 19.69 -1.98
C LEU A 24 -13.70 19.03 -3.29
N VAL A 25 -12.67 19.57 -3.90
CA VAL A 25 -12.06 19.00 -5.10
C VAL A 25 -10.76 18.34 -4.69
N VAL A 26 -10.69 17.01 -4.80
CA VAL A 26 -9.53 16.21 -4.39
C VAL A 26 -9.02 15.44 -5.60
N GLU A 27 -7.72 15.51 -5.82
CA GLU A 27 -7.05 14.83 -6.93
C GLU A 27 -6.94 13.32 -6.64
N ASP A 28 -7.07 12.51 -7.69
CA ASP A 28 -6.78 11.09 -7.60
C ASP A 28 -5.26 10.91 -7.63
N GLN A 29 -4.73 10.08 -6.73
CA GLN A 29 -3.29 9.88 -6.59
C GLN A 29 -2.92 8.43 -6.34
N ILE A 30 -1.69 8.08 -6.75
CA ILE A 30 -1.04 6.81 -6.44
C ILE A 30 -0.05 7.07 -5.31
N VAL A 31 -0.16 6.31 -4.22
CA VAL A 31 0.65 6.50 -3.02
C VAL A 31 1.73 5.45 -2.98
N TYR A 32 2.97 5.89 -2.74
CA TYR A 32 4.11 5.02 -2.49
C TYR A 32 4.50 5.15 -1.02
N THR A 33 4.52 4.03 -0.29
CA THR A 33 4.88 3.98 1.13
C THR A 33 6.39 3.98 1.35
N SER A 34 7.18 3.74 0.31
CA SER A 34 8.63 3.78 0.40
C SER A 34 9.31 4.23 -0.90
N GLU A 35 10.52 4.75 -0.74
CA GLU A 35 11.43 5.13 -1.81
C GLU A 35 12.86 4.65 -1.45
N ILE A 36 13.70 4.39 -2.46
CA ILE A 36 15.11 4.06 -2.23
C ILE A 36 15.90 5.37 -2.29
N ASP A 37 16.63 5.69 -1.22
CA ASP A 37 17.53 6.83 -1.21
C ASP A 37 18.61 6.65 -2.29
N PRO A 38 18.73 7.57 -3.27
CA PRO A 38 19.71 7.46 -4.34
C PRO A 38 21.17 7.55 -3.85
N THR A 39 21.41 8.08 -2.65
CA THR A 39 22.76 8.26 -2.09
C THR A 39 23.21 7.11 -1.19
N THR A 40 22.29 6.54 -0.40
CA THR A 40 22.60 5.47 0.55
C THR A 40 22.16 4.08 0.07
N GLY A 41 21.27 4.00 -0.93
CA GLY A 41 20.65 2.77 -1.40
C GLY A 41 19.73 2.12 -0.36
N GLN A 42 19.46 2.81 0.75
CA GLN A 42 18.59 2.32 1.81
C GLN A 42 17.14 2.68 1.52
N PRO A 43 16.19 1.82 1.92
CA PRO A 43 14.80 2.17 1.89
C PRO A 43 14.45 3.28 2.89
N ILE A 44 13.62 4.23 2.47
CA ILE A 44 13.03 5.28 3.31
C ILE A 44 11.51 5.20 3.21
N GLU A 45 10.82 5.25 4.35
CA GLU A 45 9.36 5.33 4.40
C GLU A 45 8.85 6.72 4.01
N LYS A 46 7.76 6.75 3.25
CA LYS A 46 7.15 7.99 2.75
C LYS A 46 5.69 8.09 3.23
N PRO A 47 5.26 9.26 3.74
CA PRO A 47 3.88 9.47 4.10
C PRO A 47 3.00 9.64 2.85
N MET A 48 1.70 9.43 3.02
CA MET A 48 0.71 9.85 2.04
C MET A 48 0.49 11.35 2.16
N ILE A 49 0.44 12.05 1.04
CA ILE A 49 0.20 13.49 0.99
C ILE A 49 -1.11 13.71 0.25
N VAL A 50 -2.15 14.17 0.94
CA VAL A 50 -3.46 14.41 0.36
C VAL A 50 -3.57 15.88 -0.04
N THR A 51 -3.70 16.11 -1.35
CA THR A 51 -3.84 17.44 -1.93
C THR A 51 -5.25 17.66 -2.46
N GLY A 52 -5.72 18.90 -2.37
CA GLY A 52 -7.02 19.29 -2.92
C GLY A 52 -7.29 20.78 -2.76
N GLN A 53 -8.51 21.17 -3.10
CA GLN A 53 -8.98 22.54 -3.03
C GLN A 53 -10.38 22.62 -2.41
N LEU A 54 -10.60 23.63 -1.57
CA LEU A 54 -11.89 23.96 -0.97
C LEU A 54 -12.47 25.22 -1.65
N LEU A 55 -13.67 25.06 -2.20
CA LEU A 55 -14.38 26.09 -2.95
C LEU A 55 -15.76 26.36 -2.36
N ASP A 56 -16.29 27.56 -2.57
CA ASP A 56 -17.70 27.87 -2.33
C ASP A 56 -18.60 27.45 -3.50
N GLU A 57 -19.91 27.62 -3.35
CA GLU A 57 -20.92 27.27 -4.37
C GLU A 57 -20.82 28.07 -5.68
N LEU A 58 -20.08 29.17 -5.70
CA LEU A 58 -19.83 30.03 -6.86
C LEU A 58 -18.41 29.83 -7.43
N GLY A 59 -17.62 28.91 -6.87
CA GLY A 59 -16.23 28.66 -7.27
C GLY A 59 -15.21 29.62 -6.66
N GLY A 60 -15.58 30.37 -5.62
CA GLY A 60 -14.67 31.19 -4.82
C GLY A 60 -13.79 30.35 -3.89
N ASN A 61 -12.51 30.71 -3.79
CA ASN A 61 -11.54 30.00 -2.95
C ASN A 61 -11.83 30.23 -1.46
N LEU A 62 -11.90 29.14 -0.68
CA LEU A 62 -12.06 29.21 0.77
C LEU A 62 -10.71 29.05 1.46
N SER A 63 -10.05 30.20 1.69
CA SER A 63 -8.72 30.27 2.31
C SER A 63 -8.75 30.13 3.83
N HIS A 64 -7.68 29.60 4.42
CA HIS A 64 -7.47 29.48 5.87
C HIS A 64 -8.62 28.77 6.59
N ARG A 65 -9.05 27.63 6.04
CA ARG A 65 -10.09 26.77 6.60
C ARG A 65 -9.54 25.43 7.00
N ALA A 66 -9.94 24.96 8.18
CA ALA A 66 -9.50 23.68 8.71
C ALA A 66 -10.03 22.52 7.85
N ILE A 67 -9.14 21.63 7.44
CA ILE A 67 -9.43 20.42 6.70
C ILE A 67 -9.00 19.22 7.54
N ARG A 68 -9.91 18.26 7.66
CA ARG A 68 -9.64 16.97 8.31
C ARG A 68 -9.54 15.89 7.26
N VAL A 69 -8.54 15.04 7.42
CA VAL A 69 -8.35 13.86 6.59
C VAL A 69 -8.23 12.66 7.51
N GLU A 70 -9.01 11.65 7.19
CA GLU A 70 -8.91 10.32 7.79
C GLU A 70 -8.75 9.29 6.69
N TYR A 71 -8.07 8.19 6.98
CA TYR A 71 -7.96 7.08 6.05
C TYR A 71 -8.14 5.74 6.75
N GLN A 72 -8.70 4.81 6.01
CA GLN A 72 -8.85 3.42 6.44
C GLN A 72 -8.38 2.50 5.31
N MET A 73 -7.57 1.53 5.66
CA MET A 73 -7.10 0.54 4.69
C MET A 73 -8.13 -0.57 4.55
N LEU A 74 -8.45 -0.96 3.30
CA LEU A 74 -9.46 -1.98 3.03
C LEU A 74 -9.10 -3.35 3.63
N ASN A 75 -7.80 -3.64 3.76
CA ASN A 75 -7.30 -4.94 4.17
C ASN A 75 -6.89 -5.00 5.65
N MET A 76 -7.00 -3.90 6.41
CA MET A 76 -6.67 -3.91 7.83
C MET A 76 -7.91 -3.91 8.72
N GLU A 77 -7.88 -4.70 9.78
CA GLU A 77 -8.86 -4.65 10.87
C GLU A 77 -8.70 -3.40 11.77
N THR A 78 -7.59 -2.67 11.63
CA THR A 78 -7.39 -1.40 12.33
C THR A 78 -8.38 -0.36 11.81
N GLY A 79 -9.04 0.33 12.75
CA GLY A 79 -10.02 1.38 12.45
C GLY A 79 -9.41 2.58 11.72
N SER A 80 -10.28 3.50 11.28
CA SER A 80 -9.89 4.76 10.62
C SER A 80 -8.78 5.49 11.40
N GLN A 81 -7.71 5.88 10.69
CA GLN A 81 -6.61 6.67 11.22
C GLN A 81 -6.77 8.13 10.81
N VAL A 82 -6.59 9.03 11.78
CA VAL A 82 -6.71 10.47 11.56
C VAL A 82 -5.35 11.05 11.24
N CYS A 83 -5.26 11.79 10.14
CA CYS A 83 -4.04 12.49 9.74
C CYS A 83 -3.83 13.78 10.55
N ILE A 84 -2.66 14.39 10.42
CA ILE A 84 -2.40 15.69 11.04
C ILE A 84 -3.30 16.72 10.35
N PRO A 85 -4.24 17.38 11.06
CA PRO A 85 -5.12 18.35 10.44
C PRO A 85 -4.32 19.57 9.96
N GLY A 86 -4.79 20.19 8.89
CA GLY A 86 -4.16 21.36 8.29
C GLY A 86 -5.20 22.36 7.81
N THR A 87 -4.74 23.45 7.22
CA THR A 87 -5.60 24.53 6.74
C THR A 87 -5.36 24.80 5.27
N THR A 88 -6.39 25.28 4.58
CA THR A 88 -6.24 25.78 3.21
C THR A 88 -5.37 27.04 3.14
N ASP A 89 -4.63 27.20 2.04
CA ASP A 89 -3.80 28.37 1.75
C ASP A 89 -4.63 29.57 1.23
N ASN A 90 -3.95 30.61 0.72
CA ASN A 90 -4.62 31.81 0.17
C ASN A 90 -5.51 31.52 -1.04
N ASP A 91 -5.22 30.46 -1.78
CA ASP A 91 -5.91 30.06 -3.00
C ASP A 91 -6.90 28.90 -2.75
N GLY A 92 -7.12 28.55 -1.48
CA GLY A 92 -8.05 27.51 -1.06
C GLY A 92 -7.51 26.09 -1.24
N PHE A 93 -6.23 25.92 -1.59
CA PHE A 93 -5.60 24.60 -1.69
C PHE A 93 -5.16 24.11 -0.32
N PHE A 94 -5.14 22.80 -0.12
CA PHE A 94 -4.62 22.17 1.09
C PHE A 94 -3.68 21.03 0.74
N GLU A 95 -2.72 20.81 1.64
CA GLU A 95 -1.81 19.66 1.63
C GLU A 95 -1.80 19.07 3.03
N ILE A 96 -2.21 17.80 3.15
CA ILE A 96 -2.33 17.10 4.43
C ILE A 96 -1.45 15.86 4.43
N ILE A 97 -0.56 15.78 5.42
CA ILE A 97 0.37 14.67 5.58
C ILE A 97 -0.27 13.59 6.47
N CYS A 98 -0.39 12.40 5.91
CA CYS A 98 -0.93 11.20 6.55
C CYS A 98 0.20 10.18 6.74
N PRO A 99 0.64 9.90 7.97
CA PRO A 99 1.73 8.97 8.22
C PRO A 99 1.28 7.53 7.92
N LEU A 100 1.95 6.83 6.99
CA LEU A 100 1.64 5.43 6.64
C LEU A 100 2.55 4.41 7.35
N SER A 101 2.82 4.63 8.64
CA SER A 101 3.68 3.74 9.42
C SER A 101 3.00 2.39 9.67
N GLY A 102 3.66 1.29 9.31
CA GLY A 102 3.16 -0.07 9.55
C GLY A 102 1.93 -0.44 8.73
N VAL A 103 1.66 0.26 7.63
CA VAL A 103 0.53 0.01 6.74
C VAL A 103 0.92 -0.96 5.62
N GLU A 104 0.09 -1.97 5.35
CA GLU A 104 0.28 -2.87 4.21
C GLU A 104 -0.05 -2.21 2.87
N ALA A 105 0.63 -2.61 1.78
CA ALA A 105 0.27 -2.23 0.42
C ALA A 105 -1.14 -2.75 0.05
N GLY A 106 -1.93 -1.92 -0.63
CA GLY A 106 -3.32 -2.23 -0.92
C GLY A 106 -4.10 -1.02 -1.41
N GLN A 107 -5.30 -0.81 -0.87
CA GLN A 107 -6.14 0.34 -1.17
C GLN A 107 -6.53 1.05 0.13
N ALA A 108 -6.32 2.36 0.17
CA ALA A 108 -6.75 3.25 1.24
C ALA A 108 -8.04 3.95 0.84
N ILE A 109 -9.08 3.83 1.67
CA ILE A 109 -10.25 4.71 1.63
C ILE A 109 -9.88 5.97 2.41
N VAL A 110 -9.82 7.10 1.73
CA VAL A 110 -9.48 8.40 2.33
C VAL A 110 -10.74 9.26 2.36
N THR A 111 -11.14 9.71 3.54
CA THR A 111 -12.25 10.63 3.74
C THR A 111 -11.70 11.99 4.13
N ILE A 112 -12.01 12.99 3.30
CA ILE A 112 -11.66 14.38 3.51
C ILE A 112 -12.93 15.09 3.96
N SER A 113 -12.87 15.82 5.06
CA SER A 113 -13.99 16.57 5.60
C SER A 113 -13.61 18.01 5.93
N TYR A 114 -14.56 18.90 5.68
CA TYR A 114 -14.53 20.29 6.11
C TYR A 114 -15.70 20.51 7.06
N ASP A 115 -15.38 20.98 8.27
CA ASP A 115 -16.34 21.36 9.30
C ASP A 115 -16.29 22.88 9.57
N PRO A 116 -17.36 23.62 9.20
CA PRO A 116 -17.46 25.05 9.45
C PRO A 116 -17.40 25.47 10.92
N TYR A 117 -17.71 24.57 11.86
CA TYR A 117 -17.64 24.88 13.28
C TYR A 117 -16.19 25.10 13.74
N GLU A 118 -15.21 24.46 13.09
CA GLU A 118 -13.79 24.61 13.40
C GLU A 118 -13.22 25.94 12.93
N SER A 119 -13.81 26.48 11.85
CA SER A 119 -13.39 27.74 11.25
C SER A 119 -14.30 28.92 11.62
N LEU A 120 -15.25 28.71 12.55
CA LEU A 120 -16.23 29.71 13.00
C LEU A 120 -17.05 30.36 11.86
N ASP A 121 -17.31 29.61 10.80
CA ASP A 121 -18.06 30.03 9.62
C ASP A 121 -19.30 29.15 9.34
N ASN A 122 -19.76 28.45 10.37
CA ASN A 122 -21.01 27.67 10.42
C ASN A 122 -22.28 28.47 10.11
N TRP A 123 -22.25 29.78 10.26
CA TRP A 123 -23.33 30.68 9.84
C TRP A 123 -23.29 31.02 8.34
N ARG A 124 -22.22 30.64 7.63
CA ARG A 124 -22.02 30.95 6.21
C ARG A 124 -21.98 29.71 5.33
N TYR A 125 -21.41 28.61 5.82
CA TYR A 125 -21.17 27.41 5.02
C TYR A 125 -21.69 26.15 5.69
N LYS A 126 -22.10 25.18 4.86
CA LYS A 126 -22.43 23.82 5.32
C LYS A 126 -21.17 22.94 5.37
N PRO A 127 -21.14 21.96 6.30
CA PRO A 127 -20.11 20.93 6.27
C PRO A 127 -20.20 20.11 4.98
N THR A 128 -19.05 19.66 4.51
CA THR A 128 -18.94 18.81 3.31
C THR A 128 -17.86 17.76 3.53
N ASN A 129 -18.06 16.58 2.96
CA ASN A 129 -17.08 15.52 2.95
C ASN A 129 -17.04 14.82 1.60
N ILE A 130 -15.88 14.25 1.29
CA ILE A 130 -15.67 13.45 0.08
C ILE A 130 -14.79 12.26 0.44
N THR A 131 -15.12 11.11 -0.14
CA THR A 131 -14.35 9.89 0.03
C THR A 131 -13.72 9.49 -1.30
N LYS A 132 -12.44 9.14 -1.27
CA LYS A 132 -11.63 8.69 -2.40
C LYS A 132 -10.95 7.38 -2.07
N ILE A 133 -10.59 6.62 -3.10
CA ILE A 133 -9.84 5.37 -2.96
C ILE A 133 -8.47 5.59 -3.60
N PHE A 134 -7.41 5.51 -2.81
CA PHE A 134 -6.05 5.63 -3.29
C PHE A 134 -5.36 4.26 -3.29
N PRO A 135 -4.78 3.82 -4.42
CA PRO A 135 -3.92 2.66 -4.44
C PRO A 135 -2.60 2.97 -3.72
N VAL A 136 -2.22 2.09 -2.79
CA VAL A 136 -1.04 2.19 -1.96
C VAL A 136 -0.05 1.09 -2.35
N PHE A 137 1.13 1.48 -2.81
CA PHE A 137 2.20 0.59 -3.22
C PHE A 137 3.38 0.69 -2.25
N SER A 138 4.02 -0.45 -1.99
CA SER A 138 5.24 -0.55 -1.21
C SER A 138 6.27 -1.32 -2.01
N ASN A 139 7.53 -0.91 -1.93
CA ASN A 139 8.61 -1.76 -2.44
C ASN A 139 8.72 -3.01 -1.56
N SER A 140 8.93 -4.16 -2.19
CA SER A 140 9.03 -5.46 -1.52
C SER A 140 10.41 -6.08 -1.71
N THR A 141 10.88 -6.75 -0.68
CA THR A 141 12.10 -7.55 -0.68
C THR A 141 11.72 -9.01 -0.43
N LEU A 142 12.21 -9.91 -1.27
CA LEU A 142 12.13 -11.34 -1.04
C LEU A 142 13.40 -11.80 -0.32
N LEU A 143 13.23 -12.42 0.84
CA LEU A 143 14.30 -13.07 1.58
C LEU A 143 14.20 -14.57 1.36
N LEU A 144 15.19 -15.15 0.68
CA LEU A 144 15.34 -16.61 0.59
C LEU A 144 15.93 -17.12 1.91
N GLN A 145 15.16 -17.92 2.65
CA GLN A 145 15.56 -18.41 3.97
C GLN A 145 16.28 -19.75 3.84
N GLU A 146 15.72 -20.67 3.07
CA GLU A 146 16.24 -22.03 2.97
C GLU A 146 15.99 -22.62 1.58
N VAL A 147 16.95 -23.39 1.11
CA VAL A 147 16.82 -24.28 -0.04
C VAL A 147 17.56 -25.57 0.30
N GLY A 148 16.88 -26.71 0.24
CA GLY A 148 17.47 -27.98 0.65
C GLY A 148 16.90 -29.18 -0.10
N PRO A 149 17.60 -30.33 -0.02
CA PRO A 149 17.08 -31.60 -0.51
C PRO A 149 16.07 -32.17 0.52
N PHE A 150 14.89 -32.56 0.05
CA PHE A 150 13.79 -33.04 0.91
C PHE A 150 13.27 -32.01 1.93
N ARG A 151 12.02 -32.14 2.38
CA ARG A 151 11.34 -31.16 3.23
C ARG A 151 11.96 -30.92 4.63
N THR A 152 12.93 -31.71 5.05
CA THR A 152 13.47 -31.67 6.42
C THR A 152 14.99 -31.67 6.49
N ASP A 153 15.67 -31.60 5.35
CA ASP A 153 17.12 -31.69 5.30
C ASP A 153 17.71 -30.55 4.47
N VAL A 154 18.89 -30.09 4.89
CA VAL A 154 19.62 -29.02 4.23
C VAL A 154 21.05 -29.48 4.13
N ASP A 155 21.41 -30.01 2.97
CA ASP A 155 22.78 -30.36 2.66
C ASP A 155 23.53 -29.12 2.16
N THR A 156 24.77 -28.93 2.63
CA THR A 156 25.56 -27.75 2.31
C THR A 156 26.99 -28.12 1.94
N TYR A 157 27.52 -27.43 0.93
CA TYR A 157 28.91 -27.56 0.50
C TYR A 157 29.69 -26.30 0.89
N THR A 158 30.76 -26.49 1.67
CA THR A 158 31.68 -25.40 2.04
C THR A 158 32.88 -25.40 1.10
N PHE A 159 33.07 -24.30 0.39
CA PHE A 159 34.17 -24.10 -0.54
C PHE A 159 35.46 -23.74 0.22
N ALA A 160 36.63 -23.89 -0.41
CA ALA A 160 37.93 -23.62 0.23
C ALA A 160 38.13 -22.17 0.70
N ASN A 161 37.32 -21.24 0.21
CA ASN A 161 37.29 -19.82 0.62
C ASN A 161 36.36 -19.56 1.83
N GLY A 162 35.69 -20.59 2.36
CA GLY A 162 34.74 -20.51 3.48
C GLY A 162 33.29 -20.21 3.08
N SER A 163 32.98 -19.99 1.80
CA SER A 163 31.61 -19.80 1.32
C SER A 163 30.82 -21.12 1.40
N VAL A 164 29.57 -21.05 1.88
CA VAL A 164 28.68 -22.20 2.04
C VAL A 164 27.54 -22.09 1.04
N PHE A 165 27.24 -23.17 0.32
CA PHE A 165 26.16 -23.23 -0.66
C PHE A 165 25.22 -24.41 -0.37
N PRO A 166 23.90 -24.26 -0.52
CA PRO A 166 22.99 -25.40 -0.45
C PRO A 166 23.24 -26.35 -1.63
N VAL A 167 23.12 -27.65 -1.37
CA VAL A 167 23.32 -28.72 -2.36
C VAL A 167 21.98 -29.31 -2.73
N LEU A 168 21.72 -29.37 -4.03
CA LEU A 168 20.56 -30.06 -4.59
C LEU A 168 21.03 -31.19 -5.50
N TYR A 169 20.36 -32.33 -5.42
CA TYR A 169 20.65 -33.50 -6.24
C TYR A 169 19.78 -33.53 -7.49
N LEU A 170 20.39 -33.86 -8.62
CA LEU A 170 19.67 -34.03 -9.89
C LEU A 170 18.54 -35.06 -9.73
N LYS A 171 17.37 -34.74 -10.29
CA LYS A 171 16.14 -35.56 -10.25
C LYS A 171 15.58 -35.84 -8.87
N GLU A 172 16.18 -35.30 -7.81
CA GLU A 172 15.63 -35.41 -6.46
C GLU A 172 14.69 -34.24 -6.18
N SER A 173 13.88 -34.43 -5.13
CA SER A 173 12.97 -33.41 -4.65
C SER A 173 13.70 -32.39 -3.78
N PHE A 174 13.31 -31.12 -3.88
CA PHE A 174 13.85 -30.03 -3.10
C PHE A 174 12.74 -29.12 -2.60
N HIS A 175 12.99 -28.38 -1.53
CA HIS A 175 12.11 -27.33 -1.05
C HIS A 175 12.75 -25.95 -1.17
N VAL A 176 11.89 -24.94 -1.14
CA VAL A 176 12.26 -23.53 -1.12
C VAL A 176 11.43 -22.85 -0.05
N GLU A 177 12.11 -22.27 0.93
CA GLU A 177 11.51 -21.40 1.94
C GLU A 177 11.95 -19.96 1.72
N ALA A 178 10.97 -19.07 1.66
CA ALA A 178 11.25 -17.64 1.50
C ALA A 178 10.18 -16.80 2.18
N LEU A 179 10.52 -15.55 2.46
CA LEU A 179 9.65 -14.57 3.08
C LEU A 179 9.60 -13.31 2.21
N LEU A 180 8.40 -12.95 1.76
CA LEU A 180 8.17 -11.70 1.04
C LEU A 180 7.76 -10.62 2.05
N THR A 181 8.62 -9.61 2.20
CA THR A 181 8.39 -8.48 3.11
C THR A 181 8.33 -7.17 2.35
N GLN A 182 7.58 -6.23 2.89
CA GLN A 182 7.60 -4.84 2.50
C GLN A 182 8.86 -4.18 3.04
N THR A 183 9.14 -3.02 2.49
CA THR A 183 10.20 -2.14 2.96
C THR A 183 10.11 -1.81 4.45
N ASN A 184 8.90 -1.67 4.99
CA ASN A 184 8.63 -1.40 6.40
C ASN A 184 8.70 -2.67 7.29
N GLY A 185 9.09 -3.82 6.72
CA GLY A 185 9.20 -5.10 7.41
C GLY A 185 7.88 -5.88 7.51
N ASN A 186 6.75 -5.31 7.08
CA ASN A 186 5.49 -6.03 7.11
C ASN A 186 5.47 -7.17 6.08
N PRO A 187 4.94 -8.35 6.44
CA PRO A 187 4.81 -9.44 5.48
C PRO A 187 3.81 -9.11 4.36
N ILE A 188 3.98 -9.75 3.19
CA ILE A 188 3.05 -9.60 2.05
C ILE A 188 2.45 -10.96 1.68
N GLY A 189 1.21 -11.18 2.10
CA GLY A 189 0.41 -12.35 1.71
C GLY A 189 -0.30 -12.22 0.36
N GLY A 190 -0.76 -13.35 -0.17
CA GLY A 190 -1.64 -13.42 -1.34
C GLY A 190 -0.99 -13.02 -2.66
N LYS A 191 0.35 -13.08 -2.77
CA LYS A 191 1.10 -12.75 -3.99
C LYS A 191 1.64 -14.00 -4.65
N CYS A 192 1.43 -14.12 -5.95
CA CYS A 192 2.00 -15.20 -6.74
C CYS A 192 3.46 -14.89 -7.09
N LEU A 193 4.35 -15.85 -6.85
CA LEU A 193 5.77 -15.79 -7.12
C LEU A 193 6.18 -16.97 -8.00
N ASN A 194 7.01 -16.66 -9.00
CA ASN A 194 7.52 -17.66 -9.94
C ASN A 194 8.94 -18.05 -9.52
N ILE A 195 9.19 -19.35 -9.41
CA ILE A 195 10.49 -19.90 -9.06
C ILE A 195 11.23 -20.25 -10.35
N TYR A 196 12.42 -19.70 -10.54
CA TYR A 196 13.30 -20.00 -11.66
C TYR A 196 14.57 -20.71 -11.18
N LEU A 197 15.00 -21.71 -11.95
CA LEU A 197 16.32 -22.31 -11.86
C LEU A 197 17.12 -21.97 -13.11
N ASP A 198 18.26 -21.32 -12.92
CA ASP A 198 19.11 -20.74 -13.96
C ASP A 198 18.33 -19.82 -14.92
N PRO A 199 17.76 -18.69 -14.43
CA PRO A 199 16.89 -17.83 -15.23
C PRO A 199 17.55 -17.25 -16.49
N LEU A 200 18.89 -17.20 -16.55
CA LEU A 200 19.63 -16.74 -17.73
C LEU A 200 19.55 -17.74 -18.91
N THR A 201 19.32 -19.01 -18.62
CA THR A 201 19.20 -20.07 -19.62
C THR A 201 17.77 -20.59 -19.73
N ASN A 202 17.05 -20.69 -18.60
CA ASN A 202 15.69 -21.19 -18.52
C ASN A 202 14.71 -20.04 -18.34
N THR A 203 13.99 -19.70 -19.42
CA THR A 203 13.00 -18.60 -19.39
C THR A 203 11.64 -19.03 -18.86
N ARG A 204 11.43 -20.32 -18.57
CA ARG A 204 10.19 -20.85 -18.01
C ARG A 204 10.38 -21.12 -16.52
N PRO A 205 9.46 -20.68 -15.66
CA PRO A 205 9.52 -21.01 -14.25
C PRO A 205 9.36 -22.52 -14.06
N VAL A 206 10.04 -23.06 -13.06
CA VAL A 206 9.89 -24.46 -12.66
C VAL A 206 8.62 -24.66 -11.84
N ALA A 207 8.19 -23.62 -11.12
CA ALA A 207 6.97 -23.61 -10.35
C ALA A 207 6.46 -22.19 -10.09
N THR A 208 5.21 -22.11 -9.62
CA THR A 208 4.59 -20.90 -9.11
C THR A 208 4.05 -21.21 -7.72
N SER A 209 4.39 -20.39 -6.73
CA SER A 209 3.86 -20.48 -5.37
C SER A 209 3.16 -19.18 -5.00
N THR A 210 2.31 -19.20 -3.97
CA THR A 210 1.61 -18.01 -3.48
C THR A 210 2.01 -17.76 -2.03
N THR A 211 2.36 -16.52 -1.71
CA THR A 211 2.70 -16.15 -0.33
C THR A 211 1.51 -16.34 0.60
N MET A 212 1.76 -16.91 1.77
CA MET A 212 0.72 -17.18 2.77
C MET A 212 0.11 -15.87 3.29
N ASP A 213 -1.22 -15.84 3.39
CA ASP A 213 -1.96 -14.67 3.88
C ASP A 213 -1.53 -14.33 5.32
N GLY A 214 -1.18 -13.07 5.56
CA GLY A 214 -0.78 -12.55 6.88
C GLY A 214 0.68 -12.81 7.30
N THR A 215 1.36 -13.85 6.78
CA THR A 215 2.79 -14.11 7.11
C THR A 215 3.74 -13.80 5.97
N GLY A 216 3.26 -13.77 4.71
CA GLY A 216 4.10 -13.49 3.55
C GLY A 216 5.12 -14.59 3.23
N GLU A 217 5.04 -15.72 3.93
CA GLU A 217 5.93 -16.86 3.79
C GLU A 217 5.58 -17.69 2.56
N ILE A 218 6.60 -18.37 2.04
CA ILE A 218 6.52 -19.37 0.99
C ILE A 218 7.15 -20.62 1.56
N ASP A 219 6.39 -21.71 1.62
CA ASP A 219 6.88 -23.07 1.75
C ASP A 219 6.47 -23.78 0.46
N TRP A 220 7.44 -24.12 -0.40
CA TRP A 220 7.18 -24.83 -1.65
C TRP A 220 8.03 -26.09 -1.71
N PHE A 221 7.40 -27.23 -1.96
CA PHE A 221 8.09 -28.50 -2.06
C PHE A 221 7.90 -29.17 -3.43
N SER A 222 9.00 -29.44 -4.13
CA SER A 222 8.94 -30.01 -5.48
C SER A 222 8.37 -31.43 -5.54
N GLY A 223 8.38 -32.15 -4.41
CA GLY A 223 7.84 -33.49 -4.27
C GLY A 223 6.34 -33.53 -3.95
N ASP A 224 5.74 -32.40 -3.56
CA ASP A 224 4.30 -32.31 -3.31
C ASP A 224 3.56 -32.17 -4.65
N PRO A 225 2.62 -33.08 -4.99
CA PRO A 225 1.84 -32.98 -6.21
C PRO A 225 0.94 -31.73 -6.29
N GLU A 226 0.57 -31.14 -5.15
CA GLU A 226 -0.24 -29.91 -5.11
C GLU A 226 0.63 -28.69 -5.45
N ASP A 227 1.84 -28.62 -4.92
CA ASP A 227 2.79 -27.53 -5.18
C ASP A 227 3.47 -27.65 -6.55
N ASN A 228 3.68 -28.88 -7.01
CA ASN A 228 4.34 -29.19 -8.27
C ASN A 228 3.60 -30.30 -9.04
N PRO A 229 2.50 -29.97 -9.73
CA PRO A 229 1.76 -30.94 -10.55
C PRO A 229 2.62 -31.61 -11.63
N SER A 230 3.68 -30.92 -12.07
CA SER A 230 4.62 -31.45 -13.07
C SER A 230 5.58 -32.50 -12.50
N ARG A 231 5.73 -32.57 -11.17
CA ARG A 231 6.70 -33.39 -10.42
C ARG A 231 8.12 -33.32 -10.95
N ARG A 232 8.48 -32.21 -11.58
CA ARG A 232 9.84 -31.96 -12.06
C ARG A 232 10.71 -31.55 -10.88
N GLY A 233 11.77 -32.31 -10.65
CA GLY A 233 12.81 -31.95 -9.70
C GLY A 233 13.84 -31.02 -10.34
N VAL A 234 15.07 -31.08 -9.84
CA VAL A 234 16.20 -30.39 -10.48
C VAL A 234 16.57 -31.11 -11.77
N GLU A 235 16.29 -30.47 -12.91
CA GLU A 235 16.60 -30.99 -14.24
C GLU A 235 18.00 -30.53 -14.72
N PRO A 236 18.66 -31.33 -15.58
CA PRO A 236 19.90 -30.91 -16.20
C PRO A 236 19.66 -29.74 -17.17
N ASN A 237 20.64 -28.84 -17.24
CA ASN A 237 20.63 -27.70 -18.15
C ASN A 237 21.56 -28.00 -19.33
N GLY A 238 20.99 -28.42 -20.46
CA GLY A 238 21.76 -28.91 -21.60
C GLY A 238 22.58 -30.17 -21.24
N GLU A 239 23.90 -30.12 -21.44
CA GLU A 239 24.83 -31.21 -21.10
C GLU A 239 25.39 -31.12 -19.67
N GLN A 240 25.04 -30.08 -18.91
CA GLN A 240 25.58 -29.89 -17.56
C GLN A 240 24.77 -30.66 -16.52
N LEU A 241 25.40 -31.72 -16.00
CA LEU A 241 24.85 -32.58 -14.95
C LEU A 241 25.14 -32.05 -13.53
N GLU A 242 26.14 -31.19 -13.35
CA GLU A 242 26.53 -30.66 -12.05
C GLU A 242 27.10 -29.25 -12.18
N GLY A 243 27.10 -28.49 -11.08
CA GLY A 243 27.66 -27.14 -11.03
C GLY A 243 26.79 -26.16 -10.25
N PHE A 244 27.24 -24.90 -10.21
CA PHE A 244 26.50 -23.82 -9.56
C PHE A 244 25.25 -23.48 -10.37
N ARG A 245 24.13 -23.39 -9.65
CA ARG A 245 22.83 -22.98 -10.16
C ARG A 245 22.41 -21.67 -9.52
N THR A 246 21.59 -20.89 -10.21
CA THR A 246 20.98 -19.67 -9.64
C THR A 246 19.48 -19.88 -9.45
N VAL A 247 18.99 -19.63 -8.23
CA VAL A 247 17.56 -19.55 -7.92
C VAL A 247 17.13 -18.08 -7.98
N ARG A 248 15.99 -17.78 -8.59
CA ARG A 248 15.39 -16.44 -8.61
C ARG A 248 13.88 -16.51 -8.49
#